data_AF-A0A7V7FMU1-F1
#
_entry.id   AF-A0A7V7FMU1-F1
#
_cell.length_a   1.000
_cell.length_b   1.000
_cell.length_c   1.000
_cell.angle_alpha   90.00
_cell.angle_beta   90.00
_cell.angle_gamma   90.00
#
_symmetry.space_group_name_H-M   'P 1'
#
loop_
_entity.id
_entity.type
_entity.pdbx_description
1 polymer ?
#
loop_
_entity_poly.entity_id
_entity_poly.type
_entity_poly.pdbx_seq_one_letter_code
_entity_poly.pdbx_strand_id
1 'polypeptide(L)'
;MAKLRPGPTAAAVFVYFALLTPTAPHAGAVCDLASLLAEYKTGLNRHRDKDYVGALARWRPLAEQGFPPAQSRLAWLHGKGLGVKADIKESAFWALIAARGEDASGRLMASRLRKNLTQADFAKAERRARSWRPLMPDCWENHKGKSERLDKRRLRLGKYLIIVNKQLPDEVAELVFNKMRQVLATAGGTHPLAPLVLPAIDAFVIVPSDRYDRYVGWWTGGPGNVLLLSRGNFFDDRLTFVGRMIFLEAARWVFANTPGSRFIDPLVATHKNKKLYGTVYPDIDNELFYKNLKQALQMAEKLPPELGKYVEIIDEIRYIPPSKHFAKGGTLDATIAYYNKVLSSEGRRIIFIRREMRWSSPLDVLINLVHEGTHAVQDQKAERFEAALPGLREALRRIDANGKGRTSKAKALQRQIKEKSGYVRRWKKPKISDHGISETIPFECQAVVNEIRTARAVEAPPSSLPASGYLALCDDAKTLLVRWKDESLLGKTNRKRKNITSPSSSPR
;
A
#
# COMPACT_ATOMS: atom_id res chain seq x y z
N MET A 1 36.12 -85.78 29.45
CA MET A 1 34.78 -85.21 29.77
C MET A 1 34.47 -84.06 28.81
N ALA A 2 33.22 -83.60 28.72
CA ALA A 2 32.75 -82.58 27.76
C ALA A 2 33.39 -81.18 28.01
N LYS A 3 33.37 -80.21 27.07
CA LYS A 3 32.20 -79.63 26.38
C LYS A 3 32.44 -79.29 24.89
N LEU A 4 31.31 -79.08 24.18
CA LEU A 4 31.18 -78.62 22.78
C LEU A 4 31.57 -77.11 22.68
N ARG A 5 32.03 -76.52 21.56
CA ARG A 5 31.49 -76.42 20.17
C ARG A 5 30.08 -75.81 20.10
N PRO A 6 29.70 -75.02 19.05
CA PRO A 6 30.34 -74.88 17.72
C PRO A 6 30.69 -73.42 17.29
N GLY A 7 31.18 -73.27 16.05
CA GLY A 7 31.06 -72.03 15.23
C GLY A 7 29.88 -72.15 14.25
N PRO A 8 29.95 -71.70 12.98
CA PRO A 8 30.98 -70.94 12.25
C PRO A 8 30.51 -69.45 12.09
N THR A 9 30.56 -68.64 11.00
CA THR A 9 30.85 -68.74 9.55
C THR A 9 31.54 -67.49 8.98
N ALA A 10 32.03 -67.62 7.74
CA ALA A 10 32.65 -66.60 6.90
C ALA A 10 31.65 -65.74 6.11
N ALA A 11 32.06 -64.53 5.67
CA ALA A 11 32.17 -64.16 4.24
C ALA A 11 32.69 -62.72 3.99
N ALA A 12 33.93 -62.61 3.49
CA ALA A 12 34.49 -61.73 2.44
C ALA A 12 34.08 -60.23 2.22
N VAL A 13 34.99 -59.55 1.51
CA VAL A 13 34.83 -58.25 0.79
C VAL A 13 34.74 -56.97 1.65
N PHE A 14 35.90 -56.45 2.07
CA PHE A 14 36.04 -55.03 2.42
C PHE A 14 36.14 -54.18 1.13
N VAL A 15 35.03 -53.52 0.77
CA VAL A 15 35.03 -52.46 -0.25
C VAL A 15 35.62 -51.17 0.32
N TYR A 16 36.25 -50.35 -0.53
CA TYR A 16 36.71 -48.99 -0.21
C TYR A 16 35.65 -48.15 0.53
N PHE A 17 35.81 -48.00 1.84
CA PHE A 17 35.11 -46.98 2.61
C PHE A 17 35.98 -45.71 2.65
N ALA A 18 35.86 -44.88 1.62
CA ALA A 18 36.31 -43.50 1.67
C ALA A 18 35.45 -42.76 2.70
N LEU A 19 35.94 -42.68 3.95
CA LEU A 19 35.22 -42.05 5.05
C LEU A 19 34.89 -40.59 4.69
N LEU A 20 33.60 -40.26 4.77
CA LEU A 20 33.10 -38.91 4.62
C LEU A 20 33.65 -38.04 5.75
N THR A 21 34.74 -37.35 5.49
CA THR A 21 35.14 -36.19 6.30
C THR A 21 34.00 -35.17 6.27
N PRO A 22 33.72 -34.46 7.39
CA PRO A 22 32.84 -33.31 7.33
C PRO A 22 33.44 -32.32 6.34
N THR A 23 32.72 -32.02 5.26
CA THR A 23 33.21 -31.10 4.22
C THR A 23 33.50 -29.74 4.83
N ALA A 24 34.55 -29.09 4.33
CA ALA A 24 35.08 -27.81 4.80
C ALA A 24 33.98 -26.76 5.12
N PRO A 25 34.25 -25.80 6.04
CA PRO A 25 33.34 -24.70 6.31
C PRO A 25 32.82 -24.09 5.01
N HIS A 26 31.50 -23.94 4.92
CA HIS A 26 30.83 -23.57 3.68
C HIS A 26 31.40 -22.25 3.15
N ALA A 27 31.53 -22.15 1.82
CA ALA A 27 32.01 -20.94 1.16
C ALA A 27 31.29 -19.71 1.72
N GLY A 28 32.10 -18.73 2.17
CA GLY A 28 31.78 -17.80 3.27
C GLY A 28 30.30 -17.50 3.50
N ALA A 29 29.79 -17.88 4.67
CA ALA A 29 28.42 -17.59 5.07
C ALA A 29 28.14 -16.09 4.95
N VAL A 30 27.21 -15.74 4.07
CA VAL A 30 26.75 -14.36 3.91
C VAL A 30 26.02 -13.94 5.19
N CYS A 31 26.44 -12.83 5.80
CA CYS A 31 26.02 -12.36 7.13
C CYS A 31 25.31 -11.00 7.12
N ASP A 32 25.22 -10.35 5.95
CA ASP A 32 24.65 -9.02 5.79
C ASP A 32 23.96 -8.84 4.44
N LEU A 33 23.10 -7.83 4.36
CA LEU A 33 22.27 -7.55 3.19
C LEU A 33 23.06 -7.04 1.97
N ALA A 34 24.15 -6.30 2.15
CA ALA A 34 24.95 -5.81 1.03
C ALA A 34 25.71 -6.95 0.35
N SER A 35 26.33 -7.84 1.14
CA SER A 35 26.95 -9.08 0.65
C SER A 35 25.93 -10.00 -0.02
N LEU A 36 24.72 -10.15 0.55
CA LEU A 36 23.63 -10.94 -0.03
C LEU A 36 23.21 -10.43 -1.42
N LEU A 37 23.05 -9.11 -1.57
CA LEU A 37 22.70 -8.51 -2.86
C LEU A 37 23.86 -8.58 -3.86
N ALA A 38 25.11 -8.45 -3.40
CA ALA A 38 26.31 -8.59 -4.24
C ALA A 38 26.51 -10.03 -4.76
N GLU A 39 26.31 -11.04 -3.93
CA GLU A 39 26.37 -12.46 -4.31
C GLU A 39 25.25 -12.83 -5.28
N TYR A 40 24.02 -12.37 -5.03
CA TYR A 40 22.89 -12.58 -5.94
C TYR A 40 23.13 -11.92 -7.32
N LYS A 41 23.69 -10.69 -7.34
CA LYS A 41 24.11 -9.99 -8.56
C LYS A 41 25.25 -10.72 -9.29
N THR A 42 26.18 -11.32 -8.56
CA THR A 42 27.26 -12.15 -9.12
C THR A 42 26.70 -13.40 -9.81
N GLY A 43 25.68 -14.05 -9.21
CA GLY A 43 24.94 -15.13 -9.85
C GLY A 43 24.20 -14.71 -11.13
N LEU A 44 23.58 -13.51 -11.15
CA LEU A 44 22.94 -12.94 -12.34
C LEU A 44 23.92 -12.71 -13.50
N ASN A 45 25.12 -12.20 -13.21
CA ASN A 45 26.18 -12.03 -14.21
C ASN A 45 26.57 -13.39 -14.81
N ARG A 46 26.96 -14.36 -13.97
CA ARG A 46 27.33 -15.72 -14.41
C ARG A 46 26.23 -16.38 -15.25
N HIS A 47 24.97 -16.25 -14.85
CA HIS A 47 23.82 -16.74 -15.62
C HIS A 47 23.70 -16.08 -17.01
N ARG A 48 23.86 -14.75 -17.11
CA ARG A 48 23.86 -14.03 -18.40
C ARG A 48 24.98 -14.54 -19.30
N ASP A 49 26.14 -14.80 -18.69
CA ASP A 49 27.36 -15.26 -19.35
C ASP A 49 27.34 -16.80 -19.59
N LYS A 50 26.18 -17.45 -19.38
CA LYS A 50 25.88 -18.89 -19.53
C LYS A 50 26.64 -19.84 -18.59
N ASP A 51 27.37 -19.31 -17.62
CA ASP A 51 27.92 -20.07 -16.48
C ASP A 51 26.81 -20.42 -15.48
N TYR A 52 25.98 -21.40 -15.85
CA TYR A 52 24.88 -21.85 -15.01
C TYR A 52 25.34 -22.60 -13.75
N VAL A 53 26.52 -23.22 -13.78
CA VAL A 53 27.10 -23.93 -12.62
C VAL A 53 27.60 -22.94 -11.57
N GLY A 54 28.33 -21.90 -11.97
CA GLY A 54 28.72 -20.82 -11.08
C GLY A 54 27.54 -19.95 -10.64
N ALA A 55 26.52 -19.76 -11.48
CA ALA A 55 25.27 -19.11 -11.06
C ALA A 55 24.54 -19.91 -9.97
N LEU A 56 24.43 -21.25 -10.14
CA LEU A 56 23.90 -22.16 -9.13
C LEU A 56 24.70 -22.06 -7.82
N ALA A 57 26.03 -22.09 -7.89
CA ALA A 57 26.92 -22.01 -6.73
C ALA A 57 26.76 -20.69 -5.94
N ARG A 58 26.43 -19.59 -6.61
CA ARG A 58 26.18 -18.27 -5.99
C ARG A 58 24.76 -18.15 -5.42
N TRP A 59 23.76 -18.73 -6.07
CA TRP A 59 22.37 -18.64 -5.62
C TRP A 59 21.95 -19.69 -4.59
N ARG A 60 22.58 -20.88 -4.57
CA ARG A 60 22.20 -21.95 -3.63
C ARG A 60 22.31 -21.52 -2.15
N PRO A 61 23.44 -20.96 -1.66
CA PRO A 61 23.54 -20.54 -0.26
C PRO A 61 22.50 -19.48 0.13
N LEU A 62 22.24 -18.52 -0.76
CA LEU A 62 21.25 -17.47 -0.52
C LEU A 62 19.82 -18.03 -0.48
N ALA A 63 19.49 -18.97 -1.36
CA ALA A 63 18.20 -19.64 -1.38
C ALA A 63 17.97 -20.51 -0.14
N GLU A 64 19.03 -21.15 0.35
CA GLU A 64 19.06 -21.94 1.58
C GLU A 64 18.94 -21.05 2.84
N GLN A 65 19.56 -19.87 2.85
CA GLN A 65 19.32 -18.81 3.85
C GLN A 65 17.91 -18.22 3.81
N GLY A 66 17.11 -18.51 2.77
CA GLY A 66 15.72 -18.06 2.67
C GLY A 66 15.44 -17.02 1.59
N PHE A 67 16.44 -16.50 0.89
CA PHE A 67 16.26 -15.36 0.00
C PHE A 67 15.36 -15.70 -1.22
N PRO A 68 14.11 -15.18 -1.30
CA PRO A 68 13.15 -15.66 -2.28
C PRO A 68 13.53 -15.41 -3.75
N PRO A 69 14.18 -14.28 -4.11
CA PRO A 69 14.74 -14.08 -5.44
C PRO A 69 15.78 -15.13 -5.85
N ALA A 70 16.60 -15.65 -4.91
CA ALA A 70 17.52 -16.75 -5.23
C ALA A 70 16.79 -18.10 -5.37
N GLN A 71 15.77 -18.34 -4.55
CA GLN A 71 14.93 -19.53 -4.63
C GLN A 71 14.19 -19.62 -5.98
N SER A 72 13.70 -18.51 -6.52
CA SER A 72 13.09 -18.52 -7.86
C SER A 72 14.11 -18.72 -8.98
N ARG A 73 15.38 -18.30 -8.82
CA ARG A 73 16.46 -18.69 -9.74
C ARG A 73 16.77 -20.18 -9.67
N LEU A 74 16.86 -20.79 -8.48
CA LEU A 74 17.01 -22.25 -8.35
C LEU A 74 15.86 -23.01 -9.01
N ALA A 75 14.62 -22.55 -8.78
CA ALA A 75 13.43 -23.12 -9.40
C ALA A 75 13.53 -23.14 -10.94
N TRP A 76 14.03 -22.04 -11.52
CA TRP A 76 14.23 -21.92 -12.96
C TRP A 76 15.36 -22.82 -13.48
N LEU A 77 16.52 -22.88 -12.80
CA LEU A 77 17.65 -23.75 -13.19
C LEU A 77 17.25 -25.23 -13.17
N HIS A 78 16.61 -25.70 -12.09
CA HIS A 78 16.09 -27.07 -12.00
C HIS A 78 14.98 -27.36 -13.01
N GLY A 79 14.09 -26.38 -13.26
CA GLY A 79 13.01 -26.50 -14.24
C GLY A 79 13.48 -26.47 -15.71
N LYS A 80 14.75 -26.14 -15.96
CA LYS A 80 15.36 -26.07 -17.28
C LYS A 80 16.53 -27.04 -17.50
N GLY A 81 17.10 -27.63 -16.46
CA GLY A 81 18.28 -28.48 -16.56
C GLY A 81 19.55 -27.70 -16.90
N LEU A 82 19.68 -26.48 -16.37
CA LEU A 82 20.80 -25.58 -16.66
C LEU A 82 21.78 -25.55 -15.49
N GLY A 83 22.99 -26.05 -15.71
CA GLY A 83 24.00 -26.26 -14.64
C GLY A 83 23.66 -27.38 -13.64
N VAL A 84 22.50 -28.03 -13.80
CA VAL A 84 21.99 -29.15 -13.00
C VAL A 84 21.22 -30.10 -13.90
N LYS A 85 21.04 -31.36 -13.48
CA LYS A 85 20.04 -32.25 -14.12
C LYS A 85 18.65 -31.64 -13.96
N ALA A 86 17.84 -31.69 -15.02
CA ALA A 86 16.47 -31.20 -14.99
C ALA A 86 15.63 -31.97 -13.96
N ASP A 87 14.95 -31.25 -13.07
CA ASP A 87 14.01 -31.80 -12.10
C ASP A 87 12.84 -30.82 -11.88
N ILE A 88 11.67 -31.22 -12.40
CA ILE A 88 10.44 -30.42 -12.34
C ILE A 88 9.82 -30.44 -10.93
N LYS A 89 10.13 -31.45 -10.11
CA LYS A 89 9.65 -31.60 -8.73
C LYS A 89 10.50 -30.74 -7.78
N GLU A 90 11.81 -30.68 -8.01
CA GLU A 90 12.72 -29.73 -7.35
C GLU A 90 12.39 -28.29 -7.76
N SER A 91 12.12 -28.05 -9.04
CA SER A 91 11.63 -26.76 -9.56
C SER A 91 10.37 -26.29 -8.84
N ALA A 92 9.36 -27.17 -8.69
CA ALA A 92 8.12 -26.85 -7.98
C ALA A 92 8.35 -26.57 -6.50
N PHE A 93 9.23 -27.33 -5.84
CA PHE A 93 9.61 -27.11 -4.44
C PHE A 93 10.19 -25.70 -4.21
N TRP A 94 11.22 -25.30 -4.98
CA TRP A 94 11.83 -23.97 -4.84
C TRP A 94 10.88 -22.84 -5.27
N ALA A 95 10.07 -23.04 -6.32
CA ALA A 95 9.07 -22.06 -6.74
C ALA A 95 8.01 -21.81 -5.65
N LEU A 96 7.61 -22.84 -4.91
CA LEU A 96 6.65 -22.74 -3.81
C LEU A 96 7.22 -22.04 -2.57
N ILE A 97 8.51 -22.22 -2.25
CA ILE A 97 9.13 -21.45 -1.16
C ILE A 97 9.30 -19.99 -1.58
N ALA A 98 9.76 -19.72 -2.81
CA ALA A 98 9.87 -18.37 -3.34
C ALA A 98 8.51 -17.64 -3.34
N ALA A 99 7.43 -18.32 -3.75
CA ALA A 99 6.06 -17.80 -3.68
C ALA A 99 5.60 -17.50 -2.25
N ARG A 100 5.97 -18.34 -1.27
CA ARG A 100 5.72 -18.09 0.17
C ARG A 100 6.55 -16.92 0.72
N GLY A 101 7.69 -16.61 0.10
CA GLY A 101 8.47 -15.40 0.36
C GLY A 101 8.02 -14.17 -0.43
N GLU A 102 6.84 -14.22 -1.05
CA GLU A 102 6.26 -13.18 -1.90
C GLU A 102 7.11 -12.74 -3.11
N ASP A 103 7.91 -13.66 -3.67
CA ASP A 103 8.51 -13.49 -5.00
C ASP A 103 7.51 -13.82 -6.13
N ALA A 104 7.26 -12.84 -7.00
CA ALA A 104 6.33 -12.95 -8.10
C ALA A 104 6.74 -13.97 -9.18
N SER A 105 8.05 -14.17 -9.39
CA SER A 105 8.56 -15.18 -10.33
C SER A 105 8.29 -16.59 -9.77
N GLY A 106 8.52 -16.80 -8.47
CA GLY A 106 8.16 -18.00 -7.72
C GLY A 106 6.67 -18.33 -7.85
N ARG A 107 5.78 -17.37 -7.54
CA ARG A 107 4.32 -17.55 -7.65
C ARG A 107 3.88 -17.89 -9.08
N LEU A 108 4.45 -17.22 -10.10
CA LEU A 108 4.16 -17.51 -11.51
C LEU A 108 4.64 -18.92 -11.92
N MET A 109 5.84 -19.31 -11.51
CA MET A 109 6.36 -20.67 -11.78
C MET A 109 5.57 -21.75 -11.06
N ALA A 110 5.23 -21.56 -9.77
CA ALA A 110 4.40 -22.50 -9.02
C ALA A 110 3.01 -22.68 -9.68
N SER A 111 2.39 -21.58 -10.13
CA SER A 111 1.12 -21.61 -10.87
C SER A 111 1.22 -22.37 -12.20
N ARG A 112 2.32 -22.18 -12.96
CA ARG A 112 2.58 -22.95 -14.19
C ARG A 112 2.83 -24.44 -13.90
N LEU A 113 3.67 -24.74 -12.91
CA LEU A 113 4.03 -26.10 -12.53
C LEU A 113 2.83 -26.88 -11.96
N ARG A 114 1.88 -26.22 -11.29
CA ARG A 114 0.62 -26.82 -10.82
C ARG A 114 -0.25 -27.39 -11.94
N LYS A 115 -0.14 -26.83 -13.15
CA LYS A 115 -0.84 -27.29 -14.36
C LYS A 115 -0.09 -28.39 -15.13
N ASN A 116 1.23 -28.51 -14.91
CA ASN A 116 2.10 -29.41 -15.67
C ASN A 116 2.51 -30.68 -14.89
N LEU A 117 2.42 -30.68 -13.56
CA LEU A 117 2.71 -31.83 -12.70
C LEU A 117 1.44 -32.59 -12.32
N THR A 118 1.60 -33.89 -12.02
CA THR A 118 0.55 -34.69 -11.39
C THR A 118 0.15 -34.08 -10.04
N GLN A 119 -1.11 -34.26 -9.63
CA GLN A 119 -1.58 -33.79 -8.32
C GLN A 119 -0.78 -34.38 -7.16
N ALA A 120 -0.37 -35.65 -7.27
CA ALA A 120 0.45 -36.33 -6.26
C ALA A 120 1.85 -35.72 -6.13
N ASP A 121 2.53 -35.44 -7.25
CA ASP A 121 3.86 -34.84 -7.25
C ASP A 121 3.86 -33.39 -6.78
N PHE A 122 2.89 -32.59 -7.25
CA PHE A 122 2.78 -31.20 -6.78
C PHE A 122 2.48 -31.16 -5.28
N ALA A 123 1.56 -32.00 -4.78
CA ALA A 123 1.28 -32.09 -3.35
C ALA A 123 2.50 -32.57 -2.53
N LYS A 124 3.38 -33.42 -3.10
CA LYS A 124 4.66 -33.78 -2.46
C LYS A 124 5.60 -32.57 -2.36
N ALA A 125 5.73 -31.78 -3.43
CA ALA A 125 6.50 -30.54 -3.43
C ALA A 125 5.94 -29.51 -2.42
N GLU A 126 4.62 -29.32 -2.36
CA GLU A 126 3.97 -28.44 -1.37
C GLU A 126 4.19 -28.91 0.08
N ARG A 127 4.17 -30.22 0.36
CA ARG A 127 4.43 -30.73 1.72
C ARG A 127 5.86 -30.40 2.14
N ARG A 128 6.84 -30.63 1.26
CA ARG A 128 8.25 -30.29 1.49
C ARG A 128 8.47 -28.77 1.61
N ALA A 129 7.83 -27.95 0.78
CA ALA A 129 7.92 -26.49 0.86
C ALA A 129 7.29 -25.95 2.17
N ARG A 130 6.20 -26.55 2.65
CA ARG A 130 5.58 -26.21 3.95
C ARG A 130 6.48 -26.55 5.13
N SER A 131 7.11 -27.74 5.15
CA SER A 131 8.03 -28.14 6.23
C SER A 131 9.38 -27.41 6.19
N TRP A 132 9.84 -26.97 5.02
CA TRP A 132 11.12 -26.27 4.87
C TRP A 132 11.25 -25.00 5.71
N ARG A 133 12.45 -24.79 6.24
CA ARG A 133 12.91 -23.63 7.04
C ARG A 133 14.25 -23.14 6.50
N PRO A 134 14.55 -21.82 6.58
CA PRO A 134 15.84 -21.29 6.17
C PRO A 134 16.97 -21.76 7.09
N LEU A 135 18.14 -22.01 6.49
CA LEU A 135 19.40 -22.23 7.18
C LEU A 135 20.03 -20.85 7.46
N MET A 136 19.62 -20.21 8.55
CA MET A 136 20.15 -18.92 8.99
C MET A 136 21.46 -19.13 9.77
N PRO A 137 22.59 -18.55 9.35
CA PRO A 137 23.79 -18.46 10.19
C PRO A 137 23.60 -17.48 11.35
N ASP A 138 24.18 -17.78 12.50
CA ASP A 138 24.08 -16.98 13.74
C ASP A 138 24.46 -15.50 13.55
N CYS A 139 25.35 -15.20 12.61
CA CYS A 139 25.79 -13.85 12.30
C CYS A 139 24.69 -12.90 11.78
N TRP A 140 23.48 -13.37 11.47
CA TRP A 140 22.33 -12.50 11.18
C TRP A 140 21.60 -11.97 12.43
N GLU A 141 21.95 -12.40 13.65
CA GLU A 141 21.27 -11.98 14.90
C GLU A 141 21.54 -10.54 15.36
N ASN A 142 22.12 -9.68 14.50
CA ASN A 142 22.55 -8.29 14.74
C ASN A 142 21.41 -7.28 15.05
N HIS A 143 20.24 -7.75 15.45
CA HIS A 143 19.10 -6.96 15.91
C HIS A 143 18.99 -6.90 17.44
N LYS A 144 19.65 -7.81 18.16
CA LYS A 144 19.70 -7.80 19.62
C LYS A 144 20.70 -6.73 20.07
N GLY A 145 20.25 -5.75 20.86
CA GLY A 145 21.14 -4.69 21.33
C GLY A 145 20.52 -3.81 22.43
N LYS A 146 21.37 -3.04 23.11
CA LYS A 146 20.96 -2.21 24.25
C LYS A 146 20.03 -1.07 23.82
N SER A 147 19.24 -0.60 24.78
CA SER A 147 18.31 0.53 24.65
C SER A 147 18.95 1.77 25.26
N GLU A 148 19.21 2.79 24.45
CA GLU A 148 19.97 3.99 24.85
C GLU A 148 19.20 5.25 24.43
N ARG A 149 18.83 6.09 25.41
CA ARG A 149 18.15 7.36 25.14
C ARG A 149 19.21 8.42 24.84
N LEU A 150 19.18 8.98 23.63
CA LEU A 150 20.18 9.96 23.17
C LEU A 150 19.76 11.39 23.54
N ASP A 151 18.47 11.70 23.38
CA ASP A 151 17.84 12.93 23.87
C ASP A 151 16.30 12.79 23.89
N LYS A 152 15.57 13.88 24.17
CA LYS A 152 14.10 13.90 24.15
C LYS A 152 13.45 13.37 22.86
N ARG A 153 14.11 13.49 21.71
CA ARG A 153 13.61 13.12 20.36
C ARG A 153 14.33 11.92 19.74
N ARG A 154 15.38 11.39 20.34
CA ARG A 154 16.19 10.29 19.77
C ARG A 154 16.42 9.14 20.75
N LEU A 155 16.16 7.92 20.29
CA LEU A 155 16.43 6.64 20.97
C LEU A 155 17.20 5.72 20.04
N ARG A 156 18.22 5.03 20.55
CA ARG A 156 18.90 3.92 19.87
C ARG A 156 18.41 2.59 20.45
N LEU A 157 18.01 1.66 19.58
CA LEU A 157 17.65 0.27 19.92
C LEU A 157 18.53 -0.66 19.09
N GLY A 158 19.63 -1.15 19.67
CA GLY A 158 20.66 -1.86 18.91
C GLY A 158 21.21 -0.99 17.77
N LYS A 159 21.21 -1.50 16.53
CA LYS A 159 21.66 -0.71 15.37
C LYS A 159 20.69 0.43 14.98
N TYR A 160 19.42 0.36 15.37
CA TYR A 160 18.37 1.23 14.85
C TYR A 160 18.34 2.57 15.59
N LEU A 161 18.41 3.68 14.84
CA LEU A 161 18.11 5.01 15.35
C LEU A 161 16.62 5.32 15.17
N ILE A 162 15.94 5.76 16.23
CA ILE A 162 14.53 6.14 16.21
C ILE A 162 14.44 7.62 16.54
N ILE A 163 13.85 8.39 15.63
CA ILE A 163 13.74 9.85 15.68
C ILE A 163 12.27 10.23 15.70
N VAL A 164 11.86 11.07 16.64
CA VAL A 164 10.50 11.61 16.72
C VAL A 164 10.52 13.05 16.23
N ASN A 165 9.72 13.38 15.22
CA ASN A 165 9.68 14.72 14.63
C ASN A 165 9.34 15.78 15.71
N LYS A 166 10.08 16.90 15.72
CA LYS A 166 9.93 18.02 16.66
C LYS A 166 8.53 18.67 16.71
N GLN A 167 7.67 18.41 15.72
CA GLN A 167 6.27 18.85 15.67
C GLN A 167 5.31 17.96 16.50
N LEU A 168 5.79 16.83 17.03
CA LEU A 168 5.02 15.94 17.91
C LEU A 168 5.23 16.30 19.39
N PRO A 169 4.20 16.23 20.26
CA PRO A 169 4.37 16.42 21.70
C PRO A 169 5.40 15.47 22.33
N ASP A 170 6.00 15.86 23.47
CA ASP A 170 6.97 15.02 24.20
C ASP A 170 6.34 13.69 24.66
N GLU A 171 5.07 13.71 25.08
CA GLU A 171 4.26 12.51 25.40
C GLU A 171 4.22 11.49 24.25
N VAL A 172 4.12 11.96 23.01
CA VAL A 172 4.11 11.09 21.81
C VAL A 172 5.49 10.50 21.59
N ALA A 173 6.57 11.18 21.98
CA ALA A 173 7.91 10.62 21.92
C ALA A 173 8.07 9.47 22.94
N GLU A 174 7.65 9.66 24.19
CA GLU A 174 7.67 8.59 25.20
C GLU A 174 6.80 7.39 24.79
N LEU A 175 5.60 7.63 24.26
CA LEU A 175 4.72 6.58 23.74
C LEU A 175 5.39 5.77 22.62
N VAL A 176 6.04 6.45 21.66
CA VAL A 176 6.81 5.79 20.59
C VAL A 176 7.95 4.97 21.18
N PHE A 177 8.76 5.53 22.06
CA PHE A 177 9.96 4.86 22.59
C PHE A 177 9.61 3.62 23.42
N ASN A 178 8.55 3.70 24.22
CA ASN A 178 8.04 2.55 24.97
C ASN A 178 7.46 1.46 24.05
N LYS A 179 6.71 1.82 23.00
CA LYS A 179 6.14 0.86 22.05
C LYS A 179 7.18 0.25 21.11
N MET A 180 8.18 1.02 20.65
CA MET A 180 9.10 0.59 19.58
C MET A 180 9.93 -0.66 19.92
N ARG A 181 10.30 -0.88 21.18
CA ARG A 181 11.01 -2.10 21.61
C ARG A 181 10.18 -3.37 21.32
N GLN A 182 8.88 -3.31 21.61
CA GLN A 182 7.95 -4.42 21.35
C GLN A 182 7.63 -4.56 19.86
N VAL A 183 7.53 -3.44 19.14
CA VAL A 183 7.34 -3.41 17.68
C VAL A 183 8.49 -4.10 16.94
N LEU A 184 9.74 -3.78 17.26
CA LEU A 184 10.92 -4.39 16.62
C LEU A 184 11.08 -5.87 16.98
N ALA A 185 10.88 -6.24 18.25
CA ALA A 185 10.87 -7.64 18.67
C ALA A 185 9.79 -8.44 17.93
N THR A 186 8.60 -7.84 17.74
CA THR A 186 7.54 -8.49 16.96
C THR A 186 7.88 -8.57 15.49
N ALA A 187 8.43 -7.53 14.87
CA ALA A 187 8.86 -7.55 13.47
C ALA A 187 9.78 -8.75 13.20
N GLY A 188 10.81 -8.93 14.03
CA GLY A 188 11.74 -10.07 13.96
C GLY A 188 11.05 -11.43 14.08
N GLY A 189 10.03 -11.56 14.94
CA GLY A 189 9.26 -12.79 15.11
C GLY A 189 8.14 -13.04 14.09
N THR A 190 7.80 -12.08 13.23
CA THR A 190 6.59 -12.20 12.38
C THR A 190 6.76 -13.02 11.11
N HIS A 191 7.98 -13.20 10.61
CA HIS A 191 8.22 -13.96 9.38
C HIS A 191 9.64 -14.56 9.34
N PRO A 192 9.86 -15.77 8.79
CA PRO A 192 11.19 -16.38 8.69
C PRO A 192 12.22 -15.59 7.89
N LEU A 193 11.81 -14.56 7.13
CA LEU A 193 12.71 -13.69 6.37
C LEU A 193 13.04 -12.37 7.10
N ALA A 194 12.48 -12.13 8.28
CA ALA A 194 12.71 -10.90 9.03
C ALA A 194 14.21 -10.63 9.31
N PRO A 195 15.06 -11.64 9.63
CA PRO A 195 16.50 -11.43 9.76
C PRO A 195 17.18 -10.94 8.47
N LEU A 196 16.69 -11.31 7.28
CA LEU A 196 17.29 -10.87 6.00
C LEU A 196 16.85 -9.46 5.62
N VAL A 197 15.59 -9.09 5.89
CA VAL A 197 15.01 -7.84 5.37
C VAL A 197 15.08 -6.67 6.35
N LEU A 198 14.90 -6.89 7.65
CA LEU A 198 14.97 -5.81 8.65
C LEU A 198 16.35 -5.10 8.71
N PRO A 199 17.50 -5.74 8.40
CA PRO A 199 18.78 -5.04 8.23
C PRO A 199 18.76 -3.92 7.17
N ALA A 200 17.80 -3.92 6.23
CA ALA A 200 17.63 -2.86 5.25
C ALA A 200 17.32 -1.50 5.89
N ILE A 201 16.78 -1.45 7.11
CA ILE A 201 16.42 -0.20 7.79
C ILE A 201 17.62 0.28 8.62
N ASP A 202 18.02 1.54 8.45
CA ASP A 202 19.03 2.21 9.27
C ASP A 202 18.38 3.01 10.41
N ALA A 203 17.30 3.72 10.09
CA ALA A 203 16.58 4.56 11.06
C ALA A 203 15.07 4.60 10.81
N PHE A 204 14.34 4.93 11.86
CA PHE A 204 12.90 5.21 11.85
C PHE A 204 12.66 6.68 12.16
N VAL A 205 11.79 7.35 11.39
CA VAL A 205 11.36 8.73 11.68
C VAL A 205 9.85 8.77 11.86
N ILE A 206 9.38 9.14 13.05
CA ILE A 206 7.95 9.26 13.34
C ILE A 206 7.47 10.65 12.93
N VAL A 207 6.52 10.72 11.99
CA VAL A 207 6.01 11.96 11.39
C VAL A 207 4.59 12.31 11.89
N PRO A 208 4.20 13.60 11.89
CA PRO A 208 2.84 14.04 12.18
C PRO A 208 1.80 13.42 11.24
N SER A 209 0.61 13.18 11.79
CA SER A 209 -0.56 12.64 11.08
C SER A 209 -1.84 12.85 11.87
N ASP A 210 -3.00 12.45 11.34
CA ASP A 210 -4.19 12.19 12.16
C ASP A 210 -4.10 10.83 12.91
N ARG A 211 -5.19 10.40 13.55
CA ARG A 211 -5.27 9.15 14.34
C ARG A 211 -5.53 7.88 13.52
N TYR A 212 -5.91 8.00 12.26
CA TYR A 212 -6.30 6.92 11.34
C TYR A 212 -5.29 6.67 10.22
N ASP A 213 -4.48 7.66 9.85
CA ASP A 213 -3.39 7.50 8.90
C ASP A 213 -2.39 6.44 9.38
N ARG A 214 -2.15 5.41 8.55
CA ARG A 214 -1.18 4.33 8.78
C ARG A 214 -0.04 4.37 7.76
N TYR A 215 0.31 5.57 7.30
CA TYR A 215 1.43 5.75 6.39
C TYR A 215 2.73 5.18 6.97
N VAL A 216 3.40 4.47 6.08
CA VAL A 216 4.82 4.11 6.16
C VAL A 216 5.39 4.38 4.78
N GLY A 217 6.69 4.65 4.70
CA GLY A 217 7.37 4.75 3.42
C GLY A 217 8.78 5.26 3.57
N TRP A 218 9.60 5.00 2.56
CA TRP A 218 11.00 5.38 2.58
C TRP A 218 11.19 6.88 2.35
N TRP A 219 12.09 7.49 3.12
CA TRP A 219 12.54 8.85 2.89
C TRP A 219 13.46 8.89 1.67
N THR A 220 13.28 9.90 0.82
CA THR A 220 14.07 10.08 -0.42
C THR A 220 14.86 11.40 -0.43
N GLY A 221 15.02 12.03 0.75
CA GLY A 221 15.57 13.39 0.89
C GLY A 221 17.01 13.47 1.42
N GLY A 222 17.73 12.34 1.50
CA GLY A 222 19.08 12.28 2.02
C GLY A 222 19.64 10.86 2.07
N PRO A 223 20.82 10.66 2.69
CA PRO A 223 21.50 9.37 2.73
C PRO A 223 20.89 8.42 3.78
N GLY A 224 21.08 7.12 3.55
CA GLY A 224 20.65 6.05 4.45
C GLY A 224 19.19 5.61 4.26
N ASN A 225 18.91 4.37 4.63
CA ASN A 225 17.60 3.76 4.48
C ASN A 225 16.70 4.11 5.67
N VAL A 226 16.11 5.31 5.60
CA VAL A 226 15.24 5.85 6.65
C VAL A 226 13.78 5.53 6.36
N LEU A 227 13.13 4.77 7.25
CA LEU A 227 11.72 4.44 7.17
C LEU A 227 10.87 5.47 7.94
N LEU A 228 10.02 6.21 7.22
CA LEU A 228 9.05 7.11 7.81
C LEU A 228 7.85 6.29 8.33
N LEU A 229 7.33 6.64 9.51
CA LEU A 229 6.12 6.07 10.10
C LEU A 229 5.20 7.20 10.57
N SER A 230 3.92 7.19 10.22
CA SER A 230 2.95 8.11 10.82
C SER A 230 2.86 7.88 12.34
N ARG A 231 2.60 8.93 13.12
CA ARG A 231 2.25 8.77 14.55
C ARG A 231 0.99 7.92 14.73
N GLY A 232 0.11 7.88 13.73
CA GLY A 232 -1.14 7.12 13.74
C GLY A 232 -0.92 5.64 14.06
N ASN A 233 0.18 5.06 13.55
CA ASN A 233 0.59 3.67 13.82
C ASN A 233 0.74 3.33 15.32
N PHE A 234 0.97 4.33 16.18
CA PHE A 234 1.22 4.14 17.61
C PHE A 234 -0.01 4.33 18.50
N PHE A 235 -1.17 4.72 17.93
CA PHE A 235 -2.44 4.76 18.66
C PHE A 235 -3.16 3.41 18.73
N ASP A 236 -2.66 2.39 18.04
CA ASP A 236 -3.19 1.02 18.15
C ASP A 236 -2.51 0.28 19.32
N ASP A 237 -3.29 -0.54 20.05
CA ASP A 237 -2.77 -1.38 21.14
C ASP A 237 -2.09 -2.65 20.60
N ARG A 238 -2.49 -3.10 19.40
CA ARG A 238 -1.96 -4.29 18.73
C ARG A 238 -0.66 -3.98 17.99
N LEU A 239 0.43 -3.80 18.73
CA LEU A 239 1.78 -3.51 18.20
C LEU A 239 2.28 -4.57 17.19
N THR A 240 1.69 -5.77 17.22
CA THR A 240 1.91 -6.83 16.23
C THR A 240 1.59 -6.42 14.80
N PHE A 241 0.68 -5.45 14.60
CA PHE A 241 0.42 -4.84 13.30
C PHE A 241 1.63 -4.02 12.81
N VAL A 242 2.14 -3.11 13.64
CA VAL A 242 3.25 -2.21 13.27
C VAL A 242 4.52 -3.01 12.96
N GLY A 243 4.78 -4.09 13.71
CA GLY A 243 5.89 -5.00 13.43
C GLY A 243 5.77 -5.68 12.06
N ARG A 244 4.56 -6.12 11.67
CA ARG A 244 4.29 -6.72 10.35
C ARG A 244 4.39 -5.71 9.20
N MET A 245 3.90 -4.49 9.40
CA MET A 245 4.04 -3.37 8.46
C MET A 245 5.52 -3.07 8.18
N ILE A 246 6.34 -2.95 9.23
CA ILE A 246 7.78 -2.70 9.09
C ILE A 246 8.47 -3.86 8.35
N PHE A 247 8.12 -5.11 8.67
CA PHE A 247 8.62 -6.27 7.93
C PHE A 247 8.22 -6.24 6.44
N LEU A 248 6.96 -5.91 6.12
CA LEU A 248 6.49 -5.84 4.73
C LEU A 248 7.22 -4.76 3.93
N GLU A 249 7.45 -3.57 4.51
CA GLU A 249 8.20 -2.51 3.82
C GLU A 249 9.68 -2.82 3.65
N ALA A 250 10.30 -3.44 4.66
CA ALA A 250 11.65 -3.94 4.57
C ALA A 250 11.77 -4.98 3.42
N ALA A 251 10.83 -5.91 3.31
CA ALA A 251 10.78 -6.87 2.21
C ALA A 251 10.56 -6.18 0.85
N ARG A 252 9.54 -5.31 0.74
CA ARG A 252 9.25 -4.53 -0.48
C ARG A 252 10.49 -3.73 -0.95
N TRP A 253 11.25 -3.13 -0.04
CA TRP A 253 12.51 -2.44 -0.34
C TRP A 253 13.62 -3.37 -0.82
N VAL A 254 13.85 -4.50 -0.14
CA VAL A 254 14.88 -5.47 -0.53
C VAL A 254 14.62 -5.98 -1.94
N PHE A 255 13.37 -6.34 -2.26
CA PHE A 255 12.99 -6.74 -3.61
C PHE A 255 13.17 -5.62 -4.65
N ALA A 256 12.78 -4.38 -4.33
CA ALA A 256 12.99 -3.23 -5.23
C ALA A 256 14.48 -2.98 -5.55
N ASN A 257 15.37 -3.29 -4.60
CA ASN A 257 16.83 -3.19 -4.77
C ASN A 257 17.48 -4.50 -5.26
N THR A 258 16.70 -5.56 -5.51
CA THR A 258 17.18 -6.86 -6.00
C THR A 258 16.90 -7.00 -7.50
N PRO A 259 17.92 -6.95 -8.38
CA PRO A 259 17.72 -6.88 -9.83
C PRO A 259 16.92 -8.06 -10.40
N GLY A 260 15.94 -7.74 -11.24
CA GLY A 260 15.09 -8.72 -11.91
C GLY A 260 14.21 -9.57 -10.97
N SER A 261 14.02 -9.15 -9.71
CA SER A 261 13.03 -9.69 -8.79
C SER A 261 11.79 -8.80 -8.75
N ARG A 262 10.69 -9.28 -8.15
CA ARG A 262 9.52 -8.44 -7.87
C ARG A 262 8.74 -8.99 -6.68
N PHE A 263 8.54 -8.17 -5.66
CA PHE A 263 7.59 -8.45 -4.59
C PHE A 263 6.17 -8.46 -5.18
N ILE A 264 5.33 -9.43 -4.79
CA ILE A 264 3.98 -9.59 -5.37
C ILE A 264 3.12 -8.34 -5.20
N ASP A 265 3.09 -7.79 -3.98
CA ASP A 265 2.12 -6.81 -3.51
C ASP A 265 2.84 -5.48 -3.16
N PRO A 266 3.03 -4.56 -4.12
CA PRO A 266 3.79 -3.33 -3.88
C PRO A 266 3.01 -2.33 -3.02
N LEU A 267 3.69 -1.63 -2.09
CA LEU A 267 3.05 -0.52 -1.36
C LEU A 267 2.74 0.67 -2.28
N VAL A 268 3.58 0.92 -3.29
CA VAL A 268 3.48 2.12 -4.13
C VAL A 268 3.36 1.73 -5.59
N ALA A 269 2.35 2.28 -6.26
CA ALA A 269 2.24 2.36 -7.71
C ALA A 269 2.07 3.83 -8.14
N THR A 270 2.22 4.10 -9.43
CA THR A 270 1.98 5.42 -10.03
C THR A 270 0.98 5.32 -11.18
N HIS A 271 0.17 6.37 -11.35
CA HIS A 271 -0.70 6.53 -12.52
C HIS A 271 -0.65 7.99 -12.97
N LYS A 272 -0.03 8.24 -14.13
CA LYS A 272 0.36 9.60 -14.58
C LYS A 272 1.16 10.30 -13.46
N ASN A 273 0.73 11.48 -13.01
CA ASN A 273 1.36 12.23 -11.92
C ASN A 273 0.96 11.74 -10.50
N LYS A 274 0.00 10.83 -10.37
CA LYS A 274 -0.61 10.46 -9.09
C LYS A 274 0.14 9.32 -8.40
N LYS A 275 0.41 9.47 -7.11
CA LYS A 275 0.98 8.42 -6.26
C LYS A 275 -0.14 7.58 -5.64
N LEU A 276 -0.12 6.29 -5.91
CA LEU A 276 -1.10 5.32 -5.41
C LEU A 276 -0.43 4.48 -4.33
N TYR A 277 -0.81 4.71 -3.08
CA TYR A 277 -0.34 3.92 -1.94
C TYR A 277 -1.39 2.85 -1.62
N GLY A 278 -1.02 1.59 -1.81
CA GLY A 278 -1.74 0.44 -1.28
C GLY A 278 -1.71 0.43 0.26
N THR A 279 -2.21 -0.65 0.82
CA THR A 279 -2.25 -0.86 2.26
C THR A 279 -1.12 -1.75 2.77
N VAL A 280 -0.90 -1.66 4.08
CA VAL A 280 0.11 -2.39 4.85
C VAL A 280 -0.50 -3.45 5.77
N TYR A 281 -1.82 -3.59 5.75
CA TYR A 281 -2.53 -4.62 6.48
C TYR A 281 -2.25 -5.99 5.84
N PRO A 282 -1.60 -6.93 6.56
CA PRO A 282 -1.13 -8.21 6.02
C PRO A 282 -2.26 -9.23 5.78
N ASP A 283 -3.52 -8.83 5.96
CA ASP A 283 -4.72 -9.59 5.65
C ASP A 283 -5.49 -9.04 4.44
N ILE A 284 -4.93 -8.06 3.73
CA ILE A 284 -5.52 -7.37 2.57
C ILE A 284 -4.57 -7.50 1.37
N ASP A 285 -5.14 -7.79 0.19
CA ASP A 285 -4.44 -7.82 -1.10
C ASP A 285 -4.70 -6.49 -1.85
N ASN A 286 -3.65 -5.82 -2.33
CA ASN A 286 -3.79 -4.57 -3.07
C ASN A 286 -4.03 -4.75 -4.58
N GLU A 287 -3.97 -5.95 -5.14
CA GLU A 287 -4.19 -6.16 -6.58
C GLU A 287 -5.57 -5.64 -7.00
N LEU A 288 -6.62 -5.91 -6.21
CA LEU A 288 -7.97 -5.39 -6.46
C LEU A 288 -8.06 -3.86 -6.30
N PHE A 289 -7.32 -3.27 -5.34
CA PHE A 289 -7.24 -1.82 -5.17
C PHE A 289 -6.62 -1.15 -6.40
N TYR A 290 -5.43 -1.59 -6.82
CA TYR A 290 -4.77 -1.03 -7.99
C TYR A 290 -5.54 -1.26 -9.29
N LYS A 291 -6.17 -2.44 -9.45
CA LYS A 291 -7.02 -2.75 -10.60
C LYS A 291 -8.23 -1.80 -10.69
N ASN A 292 -9.03 -1.72 -9.63
CA ASN A 292 -10.23 -0.88 -9.61
C ASN A 292 -9.88 0.60 -9.73
N LEU A 293 -8.83 1.06 -9.03
CA LEU A 293 -8.40 2.46 -9.06
C LEU A 293 -7.80 2.87 -10.40
N LYS A 294 -7.01 2.00 -11.05
CA LYS A 294 -6.50 2.26 -12.40
C LYS A 294 -7.64 2.36 -13.42
N GLN A 295 -8.64 1.48 -13.33
CA GLN A 295 -9.83 1.55 -14.19
C GLN A 295 -10.66 2.81 -13.92
N ALA A 296 -10.84 3.20 -12.65
CA ALA A 296 -11.51 4.45 -12.27
C ALA A 296 -10.79 5.68 -12.83
N LEU A 297 -9.46 5.73 -12.72
CA LEU A 297 -8.66 6.82 -13.29
C LEU A 297 -8.74 6.83 -14.83
N GLN A 298 -8.74 5.68 -15.49
CA GLN A 298 -8.98 5.59 -16.94
C GLN A 298 -10.39 6.02 -17.37
N MET A 299 -11.39 5.92 -16.50
CA MET A 299 -12.72 6.50 -16.73
C MET A 299 -12.71 8.02 -16.49
N ALA A 300 -11.96 8.51 -15.50
CA ALA A 300 -11.79 9.94 -15.24
C ALA A 300 -11.17 10.70 -16.42
N GLU A 301 -10.28 10.05 -17.18
CA GLU A 301 -9.67 10.60 -18.42
C GLU A 301 -10.69 10.89 -19.54
N LYS A 302 -11.94 10.43 -19.42
CA LYS A 302 -13.04 10.69 -20.34
C LYS A 302 -14.07 11.70 -19.80
N LEU A 303 -13.89 12.21 -18.59
CA LEU A 303 -14.80 13.21 -18.03
C LEU A 303 -14.59 14.57 -18.71
N PRO A 304 -15.67 15.35 -18.90
CA PRO A 304 -15.56 16.72 -19.40
C PRO A 304 -14.83 17.61 -18.37
N PRO A 305 -14.14 18.69 -18.80
CA PRO A 305 -13.16 19.40 -17.95
C PRO A 305 -13.74 19.96 -16.64
N GLU A 306 -15.01 20.34 -16.62
CA GLU A 306 -15.68 20.84 -15.41
C GLU A 306 -15.89 19.77 -14.32
N LEU A 307 -15.75 18.48 -14.68
CA LEU A 307 -15.71 17.34 -13.74
C LEU A 307 -14.29 16.77 -13.60
N GLY A 308 -13.53 16.65 -14.70
CA GLY A 308 -12.18 16.09 -14.72
C GLY A 308 -11.24 16.75 -13.71
N LYS A 309 -11.32 18.07 -13.56
CA LYS A 309 -10.56 18.88 -12.59
C LYS A 309 -10.59 18.37 -11.15
N TYR A 310 -11.69 17.73 -10.72
CA TYR A 310 -11.82 17.18 -9.37
C TYR A 310 -10.96 15.92 -9.19
N VAL A 311 -10.76 15.12 -10.24
CA VAL A 311 -9.80 14.00 -10.20
C VAL A 311 -8.37 14.48 -10.46
N GLU A 312 -8.18 15.51 -11.31
CA GLU A 312 -6.87 16.07 -11.63
C GLU A 312 -6.15 16.64 -10.40
N ILE A 313 -6.85 17.37 -9.52
CA ILE A 313 -6.26 18.01 -8.32
C ILE A 313 -5.73 17.01 -7.27
N ILE A 314 -5.98 15.71 -7.42
CA ILE A 314 -5.60 14.67 -6.45
C ILE A 314 -4.16 14.20 -6.72
N ASP A 315 -3.22 14.46 -5.82
CA ASP A 315 -1.82 14.05 -6.00
C ASP A 315 -1.52 12.66 -5.40
N GLU A 316 -2.19 12.31 -4.30
CA GLU A 316 -1.89 11.13 -3.49
C GLU A 316 -3.17 10.39 -3.05
N ILE A 317 -3.23 9.08 -3.30
CA ILE A 317 -4.38 8.24 -2.94
C ILE A 317 -3.87 7.08 -2.08
N ARG A 318 -4.38 6.94 -0.86
CA ARG A 318 -3.95 5.96 0.15
C ARG A 318 -5.04 4.94 0.48
N TYR A 319 -4.73 3.66 0.52
CA TYR A 319 -5.69 2.60 0.86
C TYR A 319 -5.58 2.20 2.34
N ILE A 320 -6.62 2.50 3.14
CA ILE A 320 -6.71 2.11 4.56
C ILE A 320 -8.10 1.51 4.84
N PRO A 321 -8.36 0.28 4.34
CA PRO A 321 -9.61 -0.44 4.60
C PRO A 321 -9.67 -0.98 6.03
N PRO A 322 -10.85 -1.46 6.48
CA PRO A 322 -10.95 -2.33 7.65
C PRO A 322 -10.02 -3.54 7.54
N SER A 323 -9.31 -3.84 8.63
CA SER A 323 -8.45 -5.02 8.78
C SER A 323 -8.70 -5.64 10.15
N LYS A 324 -8.55 -6.97 10.28
CA LYS A 324 -8.68 -7.67 11.57
C LYS A 324 -7.56 -7.31 12.56
N HIS A 325 -6.48 -6.69 12.07
CA HIS A 325 -5.35 -6.24 12.89
C HIS A 325 -5.59 -4.89 13.57
N PHE A 326 -6.53 -4.08 13.07
CA PHE A 326 -6.93 -2.79 13.66
C PHE A 326 -8.01 -2.96 14.76
N ALA A 327 -7.96 -2.16 15.82
CA ALA A 327 -9.00 -2.09 16.84
C ALA A 327 -10.02 -1.00 16.48
N LYS A 328 -11.32 -1.24 16.69
CA LYS A 328 -12.42 -0.33 16.25
C LYS A 328 -12.51 0.97 17.08
N GLY A 329 -11.51 1.85 16.95
CA GLY A 329 -11.43 3.15 17.61
C GLY A 329 -12.23 4.28 16.94
N GLY A 330 -13.53 4.06 16.68
CA GLY A 330 -14.46 5.08 16.18
C GLY A 330 -15.60 4.53 15.31
N THR A 331 -16.78 5.15 15.38
CA THR A 331 -17.75 5.14 14.27
C THR A 331 -17.11 5.83 13.07
N LEU A 332 -17.38 5.32 11.87
CA LEU A 332 -16.60 5.66 10.67
C LEU A 332 -17.51 5.93 9.49
N ASP A 333 -18.14 7.10 9.57
CA ASP A 333 -19.23 7.54 8.67
C ASP A 333 -18.73 7.93 7.27
N ALA A 334 -17.42 7.88 7.04
CA ALA A 334 -16.77 7.92 5.73
C ALA A 334 -17.07 6.63 4.95
N THR A 335 -18.25 6.58 4.30
CA THR A 335 -18.82 5.37 3.69
C THR A 335 -17.91 4.68 2.66
N ILE A 336 -17.03 5.43 1.98
CA ILE A 336 -16.13 4.90 0.94
C ILE A 336 -14.72 5.49 0.98
N ALA A 337 -14.60 6.82 1.03
CA ALA A 337 -13.34 7.55 1.03
C ALA A 337 -13.40 8.77 2.00
N TYR A 338 -12.29 9.51 2.13
CA TYR A 338 -12.25 10.87 2.71
C TYR A 338 -11.02 11.67 2.23
N TYR A 339 -11.22 12.96 1.96
CA TYR A 339 -10.17 13.95 1.71
C TYR A 339 -9.54 14.44 3.02
N ASN A 340 -8.20 14.49 3.08
CA ASN A 340 -7.48 14.77 4.31
C ASN A 340 -6.93 16.20 4.39
N LYS A 341 -7.72 17.11 4.96
CA LYS A 341 -7.36 18.52 5.24
C LYS A 341 -6.13 18.72 6.15
N VAL A 342 -5.72 17.70 6.91
CA VAL A 342 -4.60 17.82 7.87
C VAL A 342 -3.26 17.44 7.23
N LEU A 343 -3.29 16.54 6.25
CA LEU A 343 -2.10 16.03 5.55
C LEU A 343 -1.91 16.63 4.15
N SER A 344 -2.89 17.38 3.64
CA SER A 344 -2.83 18.02 2.33
C SER A 344 -2.24 19.43 2.39
N SER A 345 -1.71 19.89 1.25
CA SER A 345 -1.21 21.24 1.02
C SER A 345 -1.39 21.65 -0.44
N GLU A 346 -0.99 22.88 -0.79
CA GLU A 346 -0.71 23.21 -2.19
C GLU A 346 0.35 22.25 -2.77
N GLY A 347 0.14 21.80 -4.01
CA GLY A 347 0.95 20.77 -4.66
C GLY A 347 0.87 19.35 -4.06
N ARG A 348 0.00 19.10 -3.07
CA ARG A 348 -0.18 17.77 -2.48
C ARG A 348 -1.57 17.58 -1.84
N ARG A 349 -2.56 17.14 -2.61
CA ARG A 349 -3.87 16.71 -2.09
C ARG A 349 -3.90 15.20 -1.85
N ILE A 350 -4.27 14.81 -0.62
CA ILE A 350 -4.28 13.43 -0.17
C ILE A 350 -5.71 12.96 0.10
N ILE A 351 -6.10 11.87 -0.55
CA ILE A 351 -7.37 11.17 -0.33
C ILE A 351 -7.09 9.77 0.21
N PHE A 352 -7.92 9.34 1.15
CA PHE A 352 -7.86 8.03 1.78
C PHE A 352 -9.09 7.22 1.35
N ILE A 353 -8.89 6.03 0.81
CA ILE A 353 -9.97 5.11 0.44
C ILE A 353 -10.07 4.02 1.50
N ARG A 354 -11.29 3.81 2.02
CA ARG A 354 -11.59 2.92 3.15
C ARG A 354 -12.52 1.76 2.79
N ARG A 355 -13.33 1.82 1.73
CA ARG A 355 -14.17 0.68 1.34
C ARG A 355 -13.32 -0.49 0.86
N GLU A 356 -13.70 -1.70 1.28
CA GLU A 356 -13.06 -2.92 0.80
C GLU A 356 -13.32 -3.11 -0.71
N MET A 357 -12.23 -3.29 -1.46
CA MET A 357 -12.27 -3.37 -2.93
C MET A 357 -12.93 -4.63 -3.49
N ARG A 358 -13.11 -5.68 -2.66
CA ARG A 358 -13.91 -6.86 -3.02
C ARG A 358 -15.39 -6.54 -3.28
N TRP A 359 -15.89 -5.44 -2.70
CA TRP A 359 -17.29 -5.00 -2.80
C TRP A 359 -17.43 -3.63 -3.47
N SER A 360 -16.50 -3.27 -4.37
CA SER A 360 -16.43 -1.96 -5.03
C SER A 360 -16.19 -2.13 -6.52
N SER A 361 -16.87 -1.34 -7.36
CA SER A 361 -16.59 -1.24 -8.79
C SER A 361 -15.65 -0.07 -9.12
N PRO A 362 -15.03 -0.04 -10.31
CA PRO A 362 -14.32 1.15 -10.79
C PRO A 362 -15.20 2.41 -10.85
N LEU A 363 -16.51 2.25 -11.05
CA LEU A 363 -17.47 3.35 -11.05
C LEU A 363 -17.69 3.92 -9.64
N ASP A 364 -17.84 3.08 -8.61
CA ASP A 364 -17.88 3.53 -7.21
C ASP A 364 -16.63 4.37 -6.91
N VAL A 365 -15.44 3.87 -7.28
CA VAL A 365 -14.17 4.55 -7.03
C VAL A 365 -14.10 5.88 -7.78
N LEU A 366 -14.50 5.95 -9.06
CA LEU A 366 -14.53 7.20 -9.82
C LEU A 366 -15.43 8.26 -9.17
N ILE A 367 -16.65 7.87 -8.79
CA ILE A 367 -17.63 8.78 -8.18
C ILE A 367 -17.05 9.38 -6.90
N ASN A 368 -16.36 8.57 -6.08
CA ASN A 368 -15.74 9.03 -4.85
C ASN A 368 -14.48 9.88 -5.08
N LEU A 369 -13.68 9.60 -6.12
CA LEU A 369 -12.59 10.51 -6.50
C LEU A 369 -13.13 11.90 -6.90
N VAL A 370 -14.31 11.99 -7.51
CA VAL A 370 -14.95 13.28 -7.81
C VAL A 370 -15.56 13.92 -6.57
N HIS A 371 -16.14 13.15 -5.65
CA HIS A 371 -16.64 13.64 -4.36
C HIS A 371 -15.51 14.28 -3.55
N GLU A 372 -14.49 13.50 -3.22
CA GLU A 372 -13.34 13.95 -2.43
C GLU A 372 -12.47 14.97 -3.17
N GLY A 373 -12.43 14.88 -4.51
CA GLY A 373 -11.85 15.90 -5.37
C GLY A 373 -12.58 17.24 -5.32
N THR A 374 -13.89 17.23 -5.10
CA THR A 374 -14.68 18.45 -4.84
C THR A 374 -14.24 19.09 -3.52
N HIS A 375 -14.01 18.29 -2.47
CA HIS A 375 -13.45 18.76 -1.21
C HIS A 375 -12.02 19.30 -1.35
N ALA A 376 -11.16 18.67 -2.14
CA ALA A 376 -9.82 19.20 -2.44
C ALA A 376 -9.86 20.57 -3.16
N VAL A 377 -10.81 20.78 -4.09
CA VAL A 377 -11.04 22.09 -4.72
C VAL A 377 -11.60 23.12 -3.74
N GLN A 378 -12.50 22.72 -2.84
CA GLN A 378 -13.05 23.59 -1.78
C GLN A 378 -11.96 24.02 -0.79
N ASP A 379 -11.02 23.13 -0.46
CA ASP A 379 -9.87 23.43 0.41
C ASP A 379 -8.87 24.39 -0.25
N GLN A 380 -8.48 24.14 -1.51
CA GLN A 380 -7.65 25.07 -2.29
C GLN A 380 -8.33 26.46 -2.41
N LYS A 381 -9.66 26.52 -2.51
CA LYS A 381 -10.42 27.78 -2.49
C LYS A 381 -10.39 28.45 -1.11
N ALA A 382 -10.48 27.67 -0.02
CA ALA A 382 -10.37 28.19 1.34
C ALA A 382 -8.97 28.76 1.63
N GLU A 383 -7.91 28.06 1.26
CA GLU A 383 -6.52 28.54 1.37
C GLU A 383 -6.31 29.87 0.63
N ARG A 384 -6.71 29.94 -0.66
CA ARG A 384 -6.64 31.18 -1.46
C ARG A 384 -7.45 32.33 -0.88
N PHE A 385 -8.58 32.03 -0.25
CA PHE A 385 -9.39 33.03 0.45
C PHE A 385 -8.74 33.49 1.75
N GLU A 386 -8.13 32.58 2.51
CA GLU A 386 -7.42 32.88 3.76
C GLU A 386 -6.18 33.74 3.50
N ALA A 387 -5.35 33.37 2.52
CA ALA A 387 -4.17 34.14 2.10
C ALA A 387 -4.52 35.57 1.61
N ALA A 388 -5.69 35.76 1.00
CA ALA A 388 -6.15 37.07 0.54
C ALA A 388 -6.73 37.97 1.66
N LEU A 389 -7.15 37.41 2.81
CA LEU A 389 -7.84 38.17 3.85
C LEU A 389 -6.99 39.27 4.52
N PRO A 390 -5.68 39.09 4.83
CA PRO A 390 -4.84 40.15 5.38
C PRO A 390 -4.77 41.39 4.46
N GLY A 391 -4.50 41.20 3.17
CA GLY A 391 -4.43 42.29 2.19
C GLY A 391 -5.76 43.03 2.00
N LEU A 392 -6.88 42.31 2.00
CA LEU A 392 -8.22 42.93 1.93
C LEU A 392 -8.54 43.74 3.19
N ARG A 393 -8.22 43.22 4.38
CA ARG A 393 -8.39 43.94 5.65
C ARG A 393 -7.52 45.19 5.71
N GLU A 394 -6.28 45.10 5.22
CA GLU A 394 -5.38 46.25 5.14
C GLU A 394 -5.89 47.33 4.17
N ALA A 395 -6.36 46.93 2.98
CA ALA A 395 -6.96 47.84 2.01
C ALA A 395 -8.20 48.55 2.59
N LEU A 396 -9.01 47.86 3.40
CA LEU A 396 -10.14 48.45 4.11
C LEU A 396 -9.68 49.42 5.20
N ARG A 397 -8.74 49.04 6.08
CA ARG A 397 -8.17 49.92 7.12
C ARG A 397 -7.64 51.23 6.55
N ARG A 398 -6.96 51.20 5.40
CA ARG A 398 -6.46 52.41 4.72
C ARG A 398 -7.59 53.31 4.22
N ILE A 399 -8.71 52.76 3.78
CA ILE A 399 -9.88 53.54 3.33
C ILE A 399 -10.61 54.13 4.54
N ASP A 400 -10.75 53.38 5.62
CA ASP A 400 -11.37 53.83 6.88
C ASP A 400 -10.54 54.96 7.52
N ALA A 401 -9.21 54.83 7.60
CA ALA A 401 -8.30 55.85 8.10
C ALA A 401 -8.32 57.16 7.30
N ASN A 402 -8.70 57.11 6.02
CA ASN A 402 -8.91 58.27 5.16
C ASN A 402 -10.36 58.83 5.24
N GLY A 403 -11.13 58.47 6.28
CA GLY A 403 -12.54 58.87 6.47
C GLY A 403 -13.53 58.27 5.46
N LYS A 404 -13.06 57.42 4.54
CA LYS A 404 -13.83 56.95 3.37
C LYS A 404 -14.52 55.60 3.58
N GLY A 405 -14.64 55.13 4.84
CA GLY A 405 -15.21 53.83 5.21
C GLY A 405 -16.70 53.61 4.89
N ARG A 406 -17.44 54.67 4.54
CA ARG A 406 -18.84 54.58 4.07
C ARG A 406 -18.99 54.50 2.54
N THR A 407 -17.90 54.63 1.78
CA THR A 407 -17.91 54.60 0.29
C THR A 407 -18.32 53.24 -0.27
N SER A 408 -18.75 53.23 -1.54
CA SER A 408 -19.00 52.00 -2.31
C SER A 408 -17.79 51.05 -2.32
N LYS A 409 -16.57 51.58 -2.44
CA LYS A 409 -15.32 50.82 -2.39
C LYS A 409 -15.10 50.15 -1.03
N ALA A 410 -15.36 50.86 0.08
CA ALA A 410 -15.30 50.28 1.42
C ALA A 410 -16.35 49.17 1.61
N LYS A 411 -17.62 49.43 1.24
CA LYS A 411 -18.71 48.45 1.31
C LYS A 411 -18.42 47.19 0.47
N ALA A 412 -17.80 47.34 -0.70
CA ALA A 412 -17.39 46.22 -1.54
C ALA A 412 -16.29 45.37 -0.88
N LEU A 413 -15.28 45.99 -0.26
CA LEU A 413 -14.26 45.28 0.51
C LEU A 413 -14.82 44.59 1.75
N GLN A 414 -15.70 45.27 2.51
CA GLN A 414 -16.40 44.68 3.66
C GLN A 414 -17.20 43.43 3.25
N ARG A 415 -17.92 43.48 2.12
CA ARG A 415 -18.61 42.31 1.54
C ARG A 415 -17.63 41.19 1.18
N GLN A 416 -16.54 41.48 0.46
CA GLN A 416 -15.54 40.47 0.10
C GLN A 416 -14.89 39.82 1.33
N ILE A 417 -14.57 40.60 2.36
CA ILE A 417 -14.03 40.10 3.63
C ILE A 417 -15.05 39.20 4.33
N LYS A 418 -16.32 39.61 4.44
CA LYS A 418 -17.40 38.82 5.04
C LYS A 418 -17.63 37.50 4.30
N GLU A 419 -17.63 37.53 2.97
CA GLU A 419 -17.80 36.35 2.11
C GLU A 419 -16.63 35.37 2.27
N LYS A 420 -15.39 35.85 2.07
CA LYS A 420 -14.18 35.00 2.13
C LYS A 420 -13.94 34.44 3.53
N SER A 421 -14.06 35.26 4.58
CA SER A 421 -13.90 34.78 5.97
C SER A 421 -15.03 33.86 6.40
N GLY A 422 -16.27 34.09 5.95
CA GLY A 422 -17.39 33.18 6.19
C GLY A 422 -17.19 31.81 5.54
N TYR A 423 -16.65 31.76 4.31
CA TYR A 423 -16.29 30.53 3.62
C TYR A 423 -15.17 29.78 4.36
N VAL A 424 -14.05 30.45 4.66
CA VAL A 424 -12.90 29.87 5.38
C VAL A 424 -13.32 29.32 6.76
N ARG A 425 -14.16 30.05 7.50
CA ARG A 425 -14.72 29.58 8.78
C ARG A 425 -15.45 28.26 8.58
N ARG A 426 -16.49 28.22 7.75
CA ARG A 426 -17.32 27.00 7.56
C ARG A 426 -16.48 25.80 7.12
N TRP A 427 -15.43 26.04 6.33
CA TRP A 427 -14.59 24.96 5.81
C TRP A 427 -13.60 24.40 6.85
N LYS A 428 -12.92 25.28 7.61
CA LYS A 428 -11.86 24.89 8.55
C LYS A 428 -12.34 24.67 9.98
N LYS A 429 -13.41 25.36 10.39
CA LYS A 429 -14.03 25.31 11.73
C LYS A 429 -15.56 25.41 11.61
N PRO A 430 -16.22 24.43 10.95
CA PRO A 430 -17.68 24.39 10.88
C PRO A 430 -18.29 24.35 12.27
N LYS A 431 -19.40 25.05 12.47
CA LYS A 431 -20.31 24.79 13.59
C LYS A 431 -21.32 23.70 13.23
N ILE A 432 -21.82 23.02 14.25
CA ILE A 432 -23.08 22.29 14.21
C ILE A 432 -24.12 23.21 14.85
N SER A 433 -25.33 23.30 14.28
CA SER A 433 -26.44 24.06 14.90
C SER A 433 -27.07 23.28 16.04
N ASP A 434 -27.91 23.94 16.83
CA ASP A 434 -28.65 23.32 17.95
C ASP A 434 -29.60 22.21 17.48
N HIS A 435 -29.89 22.15 16.17
CA HIS A 435 -30.70 21.12 15.50
C HIS A 435 -29.85 19.99 14.88
N GLY A 436 -28.56 19.90 15.21
CA GLY A 436 -27.63 18.89 14.67
C GLY A 436 -27.15 19.15 13.23
N ILE A 437 -27.55 20.26 12.60
CA ILE A 437 -27.26 20.56 11.20
C ILE A 437 -25.85 21.17 11.08
N SER A 438 -24.95 20.50 10.35
CA SER A 438 -23.58 20.96 10.12
C SER A 438 -23.50 22.12 9.12
N GLU A 439 -22.67 23.14 9.42
CA GLU A 439 -22.27 24.17 8.46
C GLU A 439 -21.54 23.61 7.22
N THR A 440 -21.16 22.31 7.22
CA THR A 440 -20.53 21.68 6.05
C THR A 440 -21.49 21.29 4.93
N ILE A 441 -22.79 21.09 5.22
CA ILE A 441 -23.76 20.50 4.26
C ILE A 441 -23.74 21.13 2.85
N PRO A 442 -23.63 22.47 2.66
CA PRO A 442 -23.52 23.05 1.31
C PRO A 442 -22.29 22.59 0.51
N PHE A 443 -21.20 22.18 1.17
CA PHE A 443 -20.02 21.60 0.52
C PHE A 443 -20.28 20.14 0.09
N GLU A 444 -20.95 19.36 0.95
CA GLU A 444 -21.38 17.98 0.68
C GLU A 444 -22.36 17.95 -0.51
N CYS A 445 -23.34 18.85 -0.52
CA CYS A 445 -24.30 18.95 -1.63
C CYS A 445 -23.63 19.30 -2.96
N GLN A 446 -22.58 20.12 -2.96
CA GLN A 446 -21.79 20.36 -4.18
C GLN A 446 -21.09 19.08 -4.64
N ALA A 447 -20.55 18.27 -3.73
CA ALA A 447 -19.92 17.00 -4.05
C ALA A 447 -20.94 15.99 -4.62
N VAL A 448 -22.11 15.80 -3.98
CA VAL A 448 -23.19 14.91 -4.46
C VAL A 448 -23.76 15.36 -5.83
N VAL A 449 -23.87 16.67 -6.08
CA VAL A 449 -24.24 17.16 -7.42
C VAL A 449 -23.19 16.78 -8.48
N ASN A 450 -21.89 16.78 -8.11
CA ASN A 450 -20.83 16.31 -9.00
C ASN A 450 -20.85 14.78 -9.16
N GLU A 451 -21.16 13.98 -8.12
CA GLU A 451 -21.36 12.52 -8.22
C GLU A 451 -22.38 12.17 -9.31
N ILE A 452 -23.56 12.82 -9.28
CA ILE A 452 -24.64 12.58 -10.24
C ILE A 452 -24.20 12.96 -11.65
N ARG A 453 -23.51 14.10 -11.81
CA ARG A 453 -22.97 14.55 -13.11
C ARG A 453 -21.90 13.60 -13.65
N THR A 454 -21.04 13.06 -12.79
CA THR A 454 -20.03 12.07 -13.17
C THR A 454 -20.65 10.74 -13.59
N ALA A 455 -21.64 10.23 -12.84
CA ALA A 455 -22.36 9.02 -13.23
C ALA A 455 -23.09 9.19 -14.58
N ARG A 456 -23.70 10.36 -14.82
CA ARG A 456 -24.27 10.76 -16.12
C ARG A 456 -23.23 10.80 -17.24
N ALA A 457 -22.07 11.41 -16.99
CA ALA A 457 -21.02 11.61 -17.99
C ALA A 457 -20.32 10.31 -18.44
N VAL A 458 -20.41 9.23 -17.65
CA VAL A 458 -19.88 7.89 -18.02
C VAL A 458 -20.99 6.89 -18.41
N GLU A 459 -22.17 7.39 -18.78
CA GLU A 459 -23.34 6.60 -19.23
C GLU A 459 -23.84 5.52 -18.25
N ALA A 460 -23.54 5.66 -16.95
CA ALA A 460 -24.04 4.74 -15.95
C ALA A 460 -25.58 4.87 -15.77
N PRO A 461 -26.30 3.84 -15.30
CA PRO A 461 -27.73 3.97 -15.02
C PRO A 461 -27.97 4.78 -13.72
N PRO A 462 -29.13 5.47 -13.56
CA PRO A 462 -29.47 6.18 -12.32
C PRO A 462 -29.50 5.31 -11.03
N SER A 463 -29.50 3.99 -11.18
CA SER A 463 -29.40 3.00 -10.09
C SER A 463 -27.97 2.66 -9.68
N SER A 464 -26.94 3.20 -10.35
CA SER A 464 -25.52 2.98 -9.99
C SER A 464 -25.02 3.95 -8.93
N LEU A 465 -25.78 5.01 -8.62
CA LEU A 465 -25.50 5.86 -7.48
C LEU A 465 -25.96 5.12 -6.21
N PRO A 466 -25.07 4.80 -5.26
CA PRO A 466 -25.53 4.46 -3.92
C PRO A 466 -26.29 5.64 -3.32
N ALA A 467 -27.16 5.37 -2.35
CA ALA A 467 -27.81 6.44 -1.58
C ALA A 467 -26.77 7.14 -0.69
N SER A 468 -26.08 8.14 -1.25
CA SER A 468 -25.19 9.03 -0.49
C SER A 468 -25.98 9.63 0.69
N GLY A 469 -25.43 9.56 1.91
CA GLY A 469 -26.14 10.00 3.12
C GLY A 469 -26.60 11.47 3.05
N TYR A 470 -25.84 12.29 2.32
CA TYR A 470 -26.18 13.70 2.08
C TYR A 470 -27.25 13.92 1.01
N LEU A 471 -27.56 12.94 0.15
CA LEU A 471 -28.58 13.08 -0.90
C LEU A 471 -29.95 13.49 -0.32
N ALA A 472 -30.33 12.96 0.84
CA ALA A 472 -31.57 13.35 1.52
C ALA A 472 -31.61 14.85 1.89
N LEU A 473 -30.44 15.44 2.19
CA LEU A 473 -30.25 16.80 2.69
C LEU A 473 -30.03 17.84 1.57
N CYS A 474 -29.99 17.42 0.30
CA CYS A 474 -29.54 18.25 -0.83
C CYS A 474 -30.59 18.35 -1.94
N ASP A 475 -31.38 19.43 -1.95
CA ASP A 475 -32.52 19.59 -2.88
C ASP A 475 -32.13 19.63 -4.36
N ASP A 476 -31.02 20.31 -4.71
CA ASP A 476 -30.46 20.30 -6.06
C ASP A 476 -30.10 18.88 -6.53
N ALA A 477 -29.53 18.06 -5.63
CA ALA A 477 -29.14 16.69 -5.93
C ALA A 477 -30.35 15.77 -6.10
N LYS A 478 -31.36 15.90 -5.23
CA LYS A 478 -32.64 15.18 -5.36
C LYS A 478 -33.32 15.52 -6.69
N THR A 479 -33.42 16.80 -7.01
CA THR A 479 -34.03 17.31 -8.26
C THR A 479 -33.30 16.78 -9.50
N LEU A 480 -31.97 16.85 -9.50
CA LEU A 480 -31.14 16.36 -10.61
C LEU A 480 -31.26 14.83 -10.80
N LEU A 481 -31.35 14.07 -9.70
CA LEU A 481 -31.50 12.61 -9.74
C LEU A 481 -32.89 12.16 -10.19
N VAL A 482 -33.97 12.82 -9.73
CA VAL A 482 -35.35 12.52 -10.17
C VAL A 482 -35.46 12.77 -11.67
N ARG A 483 -35.12 13.98 -12.11
CA ARG A 483 -35.11 14.33 -13.54
C ARG A 483 -34.30 13.35 -14.39
N TRP A 484 -33.16 12.87 -13.89
CA TRP A 484 -32.34 11.90 -14.61
C TRP A 484 -33.00 10.51 -14.70
N LYS A 485 -33.72 10.06 -13.67
CA LYS A 485 -34.51 8.83 -13.72
C LYS A 485 -35.61 8.94 -14.79
N ASP A 486 -36.31 10.07 -14.85
CA ASP A 486 -37.38 10.32 -15.81
C ASP A 486 -36.85 10.36 -17.25
N GLU A 487 -35.77 11.11 -17.51
CA GLU A 487 -35.04 11.14 -18.78
C GLU A 487 -34.62 9.72 -19.22
N SER A 488 -34.15 8.89 -18.27
CA SER A 488 -33.73 7.51 -18.52
C SER A 488 -34.89 6.54 -18.79
N LEU A 489 -36.07 6.78 -18.21
CA LEU A 489 -37.29 6.00 -18.47
C LEU A 489 -37.87 6.34 -19.85
N LEU A 490 -37.95 7.63 -20.19
CA LEU A 490 -38.41 8.12 -21.50
C LEU A 490 -37.49 7.66 -22.64
N GLY A 491 -36.17 7.64 -22.41
CA GLY A 491 -35.22 7.06 -23.36
C GLY A 491 -35.46 5.57 -23.64
N LYS A 492 -35.85 4.79 -22.62
CA LYS A 492 -36.15 3.35 -22.75
C LYS A 492 -37.47 3.10 -23.49
N THR A 493 -38.53 3.86 -23.20
CA THR A 493 -39.80 3.72 -23.95
C THR A 493 -39.66 4.16 -25.40
N ASN A 494 -38.90 5.22 -25.69
CA ASN A 494 -38.64 5.65 -27.06
C ASN A 494 -37.75 4.66 -27.85
N ARG A 495 -36.74 4.03 -27.23
CA ARG A 495 -36.01 2.90 -27.85
C ARG A 495 -36.92 1.69 -28.10
N LYS A 496 -37.78 1.30 -27.14
CA LYS A 496 -38.78 0.24 -27.35
C LYS A 496 -39.72 0.55 -28.53
N ARG A 497 -40.26 1.77 -28.61
CA ARG A 497 -41.12 2.19 -29.73
C ARG A 497 -40.38 2.09 -31.06
N LYS A 498 -39.15 2.61 -31.17
CA LYS A 498 -38.36 2.52 -32.42
C LYS A 498 -38.11 1.09 -32.87
N ASN A 499 -37.81 0.17 -31.94
CA ASN A 499 -37.60 -1.25 -32.28
C ASN A 499 -38.90 -1.98 -32.69
N ILE A 500 -40.08 -1.49 -32.30
CA ILE A 500 -41.38 -2.02 -32.74
C ILE A 500 -41.74 -1.46 -34.14
N THR A 501 -41.31 -0.25 -34.47
CA THR A 501 -41.56 0.40 -35.78
C THR A 501 -40.50 0.11 -36.85
N SER A 502 -39.65 -0.92 -36.67
CA SER A 502 -38.67 -1.36 -37.65
C SER A 502 -39.11 -2.69 -38.28
N PRO A 503 -39.66 -2.69 -39.52
CA PRO A 503 -40.05 -3.93 -40.18
C PRO A 503 -38.83 -4.82 -40.45
N SER A 504 -38.95 -6.12 -40.22
CA SER A 504 -37.93 -7.10 -40.56
C SER A 504 -37.92 -7.36 -42.07
N SER A 505 -37.18 -6.54 -42.82
CA SER A 505 -36.95 -6.74 -44.25
C SER A 505 -35.98 -7.90 -44.50
N SER A 506 -36.46 -9.13 -44.35
CA SER A 506 -35.87 -10.29 -44.99
C SER A 506 -36.47 -10.43 -46.39
N PRO A 507 -35.67 -10.37 -47.46
CA PRO A 507 -36.05 -10.98 -48.73
C PRO A 507 -36.32 -12.48 -48.56
N ARG A 508 -36.99 -13.07 -49.56
CA ARG A 508 -37.05 -14.52 -49.76
C ARG A 508 -35.97 -14.94 -50.76
#